data_AF-A0A7Z8L4Q6-F1
#
_entry.id   AF-A0A7Z8L4Q6-F1
#
_cell.length_a   1.000
_cell.length_b   1.000
_cell.length_c   1.000
_cell.angle_alpha   90.00
_cell.angle_beta   90.00
_cell.angle_gamma   90.00
#
_symmetry.space_group_name_H-M   'P 1'
#
loop_
_entity.id
_entity.type
_entity.pdbx_description
1 polymer ?
#
loop_
_entity_poly.entity_id
_entity_poly.type
_entity_poly.pdbx_seq_one_letter_code
_entity_poly.pdbx_strand_id
1 'polypeptide(L)'
;MTAEPDDLDALDELAQLLHQRFPGLQLTPLPDLPADGGIHDGHQLPEDYKAWLRRYGAGPLGDSGLVIYAGPQYGRNVIPDHQRQGLSDVIIVAGDGEHHFVLYNSRFRPWYIHVVVGDLALMSALEPRMTFTGYLRYLCRDTPNPSPADQRSWEGMSLALMLYLIIGGTLMFLLAIVAYAVA
;
A
#
# COMPACT_ATOMS: atom_id res chain seq x y z
N MET A 1 -16.17 9.82 19.18
CA MET A 1 -16.59 8.41 19.17
C MET A 1 -15.48 7.61 19.83
N THR A 2 -15.74 7.03 20.98
CA THR A 2 -14.86 6.04 21.64
C THR A 2 -14.93 4.74 20.84
N ALA A 3 -13.78 4.12 20.54
CA ALA A 3 -13.76 2.80 19.92
C ALA A 3 -14.59 1.83 20.77
N GLU A 4 -15.43 1.00 20.14
CA GLU A 4 -16.21 0.00 20.85
C GLU A 4 -15.27 -1.07 21.45
N PRO A 5 -15.59 -1.65 22.61
CA PRO A 5 -14.74 -2.65 23.26
C PRO A 5 -14.36 -3.83 22.34
N ASP A 6 -15.25 -4.23 21.44
CA ASP A 6 -15.01 -5.29 20.44
C ASP A 6 -13.88 -4.92 19.45
N ASP A 7 -13.70 -3.63 19.13
CA ASP A 7 -12.63 -3.17 18.25
C ASP A 7 -11.26 -3.22 18.94
N LEU A 8 -11.23 -3.08 20.27
CA LEU A 8 -9.98 -3.10 21.04
C LEU A 8 -9.42 -4.51 21.19
N ASP A 9 -10.29 -5.49 21.44
CA ASP A 9 -9.89 -6.90 21.53
C ASP A 9 -9.37 -7.40 20.17
N ALA A 10 -10.00 -6.98 19.07
CA ALA A 10 -9.56 -7.30 17.71
C ALA A 10 -8.18 -6.71 17.36
N LEU A 11 -7.83 -5.56 17.94
CA LEU A 11 -6.52 -4.93 17.78
C LEU A 11 -5.43 -5.64 18.59
N ASP A 12 -5.74 -6.06 19.83
CA ASP A 12 -4.80 -6.80 20.68
C ASP A 12 -4.48 -8.18 20.08
N GLU A 13 -5.50 -8.89 19.57
CA GLU A 13 -5.32 -10.15 18.85
C GLU A 13 -4.37 -9.98 17.64
N LEU A 14 -4.59 -8.93 16.84
CA LEU A 14 -3.76 -8.64 15.67
C LEU A 14 -2.31 -8.33 16.06
N ALA A 15 -2.10 -7.56 17.12
CA ALA A 15 -0.76 -7.26 17.62
C ALA A 15 -0.03 -8.52 18.09
N GLN A 16 -0.74 -9.47 18.71
CA GLN A 16 -0.17 -10.77 19.09
C GLN A 16 0.22 -11.61 17.86
N LEU A 17 -0.65 -11.67 16.85
CA LEU A 17 -0.34 -12.37 15.59
C LEU A 17 0.90 -11.79 14.91
N LEU A 18 1.03 -10.46 14.90
CA LEU A 18 2.21 -9.79 14.34
C LEU A 18 3.49 -10.13 15.11
N HIS A 19 3.45 -10.15 16.45
CA HIS A 19 4.61 -10.55 17.27
C HIS A 19 5.01 -12.01 17.03
N GLN A 20 4.05 -12.90 16.80
CA GLN A 20 4.33 -14.30 16.46
C GLN A 20 4.94 -14.43 15.06
N ARG A 21 4.42 -13.66 14.09
CA ARG A 21 4.86 -13.71 12.69
C ARG A 21 6.22 -13.05 12.46
N PHE A 22 6.49 -11.96 13.19
CA PHE A 22 7.69 -11.12 13.05
C PHE A 22 8.45 -11.05 14.38
N PRO A 23 9.32 -12.03 14.66
CA PRO A 23 10.23 -11.96 15.80
C PRO A 23 11.06 -10.67 15.77
N GLY A 24 11.24 -10.02 16.92
CA GLY A 24 12.00 -8.77 17.01
C GLY A 24 11.23 -7.51 16.60
N LEU A 25 9.91 -7.61 16.41
CA LEU A 25 9.03 -6.47 16.18
C LEU A 25 9.21 -5.39 17.26
N GLN A 26 9.44 -4.16 16.81
CA GLN A 26 9.71 -2.99 17.65
C GLN A 26 8.77 -1.87 17.23
N LEU A 27 7.67 -1.72 17.95
CA LEU A 27 6.71 -0.64 17.71
C LEU A 27 6.77 0.37 18.86
N THR A 28 6.68 1.65 18.51
CA THR A 28 6.68 2.77 19.45
C THR A 28 5.34 3.49 19.39
N PRO A 29 4.48 3.35 20.42
CA PRO A 29 3.16 3.98 20.48
C PRO A 29 3.21 5.51 20.35
N LEU A 30 2.18 6.09 19.73
CA LEU A 30 2.00 7.53 19.54
C LEU A 30 0.68 8.00 20.19
N PRO A 31 0.58 7.97 21.54
CA PRO A 31 -0.68 8.27 22.24
C PRO A 31 -1.20 9.69 21.97
N ASP A 32 -0.28 10.63 21.80
CA ASP A 32 -0.56 12.05 21.55
C ASP A 32 -0.79 12.38 20.07
N LEU A 33 -0.99 11.36 19.21
CA LEU A 33 -1.26 11.58 17.79
C LEU A 33 -2.50 12.48 17.62
N PRO A 34 -2.34 13.66 16.97
CA PRO A 34 -3.45 14.59 16.74
C PRO A 34 -4.65 13.94 16.06
N ALA A 35 -5.85 14.49 16.26
CA ALA A 35 -7.09 13.91 15.72
C ALA A 35 -7.08 13.80 14.17
N ASP A 36 -6.43 14.75 13.51
CA ASP A 36 -6.22 14.80 12.06
C ASP A 36 -5.05 13.91 11.59
N GLY A 37 -4.25 13.37 12.51
CA GLY A 37 -3.06 12.58 12.21
C GLY A 37 -1.77 13.39 12.02
N GLY A 38 -1.77 14.68 12.37
CA GLY A 38 -0.60 15.55 12.28
C GLY A 38 -0.23 15.95 10.84
N ILE A 39 -1.20 15.98 9.93
CA ILE A 39 -0.97 16.33 8.52
C ILE A 39 -1.16 17.83 8.31
N HIS A 40 -0.11 18.52 7.88
CA HIS A 40 -0.14 19.97 7.60
C HIS A 40 -0.87 20.36 6.30
N ASP A 41 -1.38 19.39 5.53
CA ASP A 41 -1.92 19.60 4.18
C ASP A 41 -3.39 19.19 4.04
N GLY A 42 -4.13 19.07 5.15
CA GLY A 42 -5.59 18.85 5.12
C GLY A 42 -6.05 17.45 4.75
N HIS A 43 -5.13 16.49 4.55
CA HIS A 43 -5.49 15.08 4.44
C HIS A 43 -5.80 14.51 5.83
N GLN A 44 -6.76 13.60 5.92
CA GLN A 44 -7.07 12.89 7.17
C GLN A 44 -6.54 11.46 7.10
N LEU A 45 -5.89 11.01 8.18
CA LEU A 45 -5.53 9.60 8.33
C LEU A 45 -6.79 8.74 8.58
N PRO A 46 -6.79 7.49 8.08
CA PRO A 46 -7.80 6.48 8.41
C PRO A 46 -7.94 6.29 9.92
N GLU A 47 -9.17 6.10 10.41
CA GLU A 47 -9.44 5.94 11.85
C GLU A 47 -8.78 4.69 12.44
N ASP A 48 -8.78 3.58 11.72
CA ASP A 48 -8.17 2.31 12.12
C ASP A 48 -6.65 2.39 12.17
N TYR A 49 -6.03 3.12 11.25
CA TYR A 49 -4.60 3.43 11.30
C TYR A 49 -4.25 4.35 12.47
N LYS A 50 -5.06 5.38 12.75
CA LYS A 50 -4.88 6.23 13.94
C LYS A 50 -5.03 5.44 15.23
N ALA A 51 -6.01 4.54 15.31
CA ALA A 51 -6.21 3.67 16.46
C ALA A 51 -4.99 2.77 16.69
N TRP A 52 -4.45 2.17 15.62
CA TRP A 52 -3.22 1.39 15.68
C TRP A 52 -2.02 2.22 16.17
N LEU A 53 -1.78 3.39 15.58
CA LEU A 53 -0.65 4.25 15.94
C LEU A 53 -0.71 4.69 17.40
N ARG A 54 -1.89 5.03 17.91
CA ARG A 54 -2.03 5.43 19.32
C ARG A 54 -1.73 4.29 20.29
N ARG A 55 -2.08 3.06 19.93
CA ARG A 55 -2.01 1.90 20.84
C ARG A 55 -0.67 1.15 20.76
N TYR A 56 -0.24 0.78 19.56
CA TYR A 56 1.01 0.02 19.35
C TYR A 56 2.07 0.84 18.65
N GLY A 57 1.66 1.73 17.75
CA GLY A 57 2.57 2.70 17.15
C GLY A 57 3.22 2.27 15.84
N ALA A 58 4.35 2.92 15.57
CA ALA A 58 5.12 2.82 14.35
C ALA A 58 6.50 2.20 14.62
N GLY A 59 7.10 1.63 13.58
CA GLY A 59 8.42 0.99 13.67
C GLY A 59 8.56 -0.24 12.77
N PRO A 60 9.73 -0.88 12.80
CA PRO A 60 10.02 -2.05 11.98
C PRO A 60 9.24 -3.30 12.44
N LEU A 61 8.77 -4.08 11.46
CA LEU A 61 8.15 -5.38 11.64
C LEU A 61 9.23 -6.48 11.65
N GLY A 62 10.00 -6.50 12.74
CA GLY A 62 11.12 -7.43 12.92
C GLY A 62 12.17 -7.28 11.80
N ASP A 63 12.73 -8.40 11.37
CA ASP A 63 13.76 -8.43 10.32
C ASP A 63 13.18 -8.53 8.89
N SER A 64 11.87 -8.28 8.71
CA SER A 64 11.22 -8.39 7.39
C SER A 64 11.58 -7.28 6.41
N GLY A 65 12.26 -6.23 6.88
CA GLY A 65 12.49 -5.00 6.13
C GLY A 65 11.27 -4.06 6.09
N LEU A 66 10.06 -4.55 6.42
CA LEU A 66 8.85 -3.71 6.45
C LEU A 66 8.83 -2.81 7.69
N VAL A 67 8.39 -1.57 7.49
CA VAL A 67 8.25 -0.55 8.53
C VAL A 67 6.84 0.02 8.48
N ILE A 68 6.18 0.12 9.64
CA ILE A 68 4.98 0.95 9.80
C ILE A 68 5.44 2.37 10.07
N TYR A 69 5.04 3.33 9.24
CA TYR A 69 5.48 4.71 9.38
C TYR A 69 4.68 5.45 10.46
N ALA A 70 5.29 6.49 11.04
CA ALA A 70 4.69 7.31 12.10
C ALA A 70 3.76 8.42 11.57
N GLY A 71 3.42 8.38 10.28
CA GLY A 71 2.58 9.38 9.63
C GLY A 71 3.06 9.75 8.21
N PRO A 72 2.35 10.67 7.54
CA PRO A 72 2.50 10.93 6.11
C PRO A 72 3.82 11.58 5.71
N GLN A 73 4.47 12.28 6.65
CA GLN A 73 5.70 13.03 6.37
C GLN A 73 6.83 12.11 5.90
N TYR A 74 6.85 10.85 6.36
CA TYR A 74 7.82 9.85 5.92
C TYR A 74 7.56 9.40 4.48
N GLY A 75 6.30 9.23 4.08
CA GLY A 75 5.94 8.79 2.75
C GLY A 75 6.43 9.70 1.62
N ARG A 76 6.45 11.01 1.86
CA ARG A 76 6.90 12.01 0.88
C ARG A 76 8.40 11.92 0.56
N ASN A 77 9.20 11.46 1.51
CA ASN A 77 10.64 11.35 1.33
C ASN A 77 11.05 10.05 0.65
N VAL A 78 10.16 9.05 0.65
CA VAL A 78 10.47 7.68 0.20
C VAL A 78 10.12 7.47 -1.28
N ILE A 79 9.21 8.27 -1.85
CA ILE A 79 8.95 8.29 -3.29
C ILE A 79 9.39 9.67 -3.85
N PRO A 80 10.63 9.79 -4.37
CA PRO A 80 11.24 11.07 -4.76
C PRO A 80 10.43 11.88 -5.80
N ASP A 81 9.58 11.21 -6.59
CA ASP A 81 8.75 11.82 -7.64
C ASP A 81 7.23 11.79 -7.33
N HIS A 82 6.84 11.66 -6.06
CA HIS A 82 5.45 11.64 -5.58
C HIS A 82 4.57 12.76 -6.20
N GLN A 83 5.11 13.97 -6.40
CA GLN A 83 4.35 15.08 -6.98
C GLN A 83 4.15 14.98 -8.50
N ARG A 84 5.05 14.32 -9.23
CA ARG A 84 4.96 14.20 -10.70
C ARG A 84 4.00 13.11 -11.16
N GLN A 85 3.71 12.13 -10.29
CA GLN A 85 2.89 10.96 -10.61
C GLN A 85 1.42 11.07 -10.17
N GLY A 86 0.95 12.26 -9.77
CA GLY A 86 -0.44 12.45 -9.35
C GLY A 86 -0.78 11.82 -7.99
N LEU A 87 0.24 11.56 -7.17
CA LEU A 87 0.10 10.94 -5.85
C LEU A 87 -0.11 11.97 -4.73
N SER A 88 -0.43 13.23 -5.04
CA SER A 88 -0.57 14.32 -4.06
C SER A 88 -1.54 14.02 -2.92
N ASP A 89 -2.55 13.20 -3.17
CA ASP A 89 -3.59 12.82 -2.21
C ASP A 89 -3.29 11.51 -1.48
N VAL A 90 -2.08 10.96 -1.64
CA VAL A 90 -1.71 9.62 -1.17
C VAL A 90 -0.80 9.69 0.05
N ILE A 91 -1.08 8.83 1.02
CA ILE A 91 -0.38 8.71 2.29
C ILE A 91 0.27 7.34 2.34
N ILE A 92 1.59 7.29 2.51
CA ILE A 92 2.30 6.02 2.74
C ILE A 92 2.20 5.66 4.22
N VAL A 93 1.66 4.49 4.53
CA VAL A 93 1.46 4.02 5.91
C VAL A 93 2.44 2.93 6.33
N ALA A 94 2.96 2.18 5.38
CA ALA A 94 3.94 1.12 5.60
C ALA A 94 4.76 0.86 4.33
N GLY A 95 5.95 0.29 4.48
CA GLY A 95 6.77 -0.15 3.35
C GLY A 95 8.16 -0.60 3.74
N ASP A 96 8.92 -1.10 2.77
CA ASP A 96 10.32 -1.53 2.95
C ASP A 96 11.36 -0.44 2.63
N GLY A 97 10.91 0.72 2.14
CA GLY A 97 11.77 1.84 1.77
C GLY A 97 12.35 1.77 0.35
N GLU A 98 12.17 0.67 -0.37
CA GLU A 98 12.76 0.46 -1.69
C GLU A 98 11.71 0.08 -2.76
N HIS A 99 10.91 -0.95 -2.47
CA HIS A 99 10.16 -1.67 -3.49
C HIS A 99 8.69 -1.88 -3.14
N HIS A 100 8.30 -1.85 -1.86
CA HIS A 100 6.94 -2.16 -1.46
C HIS A 100 6.38 -1.07 -0.54
N PHE A 101 5.30 -0.43 -0.97
CA PHE A 101 4.62 0.63 -0.23
C PHE A 101 3.13 0.37 -0.10
N VAL A 102 2.60 0.57 1.08
CA VAL A 102 1.16 0.59 1.33
C VAL A 102 0.70 2.03 1.38
N LEU A 103 -0.24 2.34 0.51
CA LEU A 103 -0.69 3.67 0.20
C LEU A 103 -2.17 3.80 0.55
N TYR A 104 -2.53 4.92 1.17
CA TYR A 104 -3.91 5.32 1.42
C TYR A 104 -4.21 6.58 0.63
N ASN A 105 -5.19 6.55 -0.26
CA ASN A 105 -5.62 7.76 -0.96
C ASN A 105 -6.66 8.49 -0.11
N SER A 106 -6.27 9.61 0.48
CA SER A 106 -7.10 10.40 1.39
C SER A 106 -8.32 11.07 0.71
N ARG A 107 -8.26 11.30 -0.61
CA ARG A 107 -9.33 11.95 -1.36
C ARG A 107 -10.48 11.00 -1.66
N PHE A 108 -10.17 9.83 -2.20
CA PHE A 108 -11.18 8.84 -2.57
C PHE A 108 -11.45 7.84 -1.45
N ARG A 109 -10.57 7.79 -0.43
CA ARG A 109 -10.54 6.83 0.67
C ARG A 109 -10.28 5.33 0.34
N PRO A 110 -9.81 4.90 -0.85
CA PRO A 110 -9.36 3.53 -1.06
C PRO A 110 -7.91 3.31 -0.61
N TRP A 111 -7.59 2.05 -0.36
CA TRP A 111 -6.25 1.55 -0.06
C TRP A 111 -5.61 0.97 -1.33
N TYR A 112 -4.30 1.18 -1.49
CA TYR A 112 -3.51 0.67 -2.59
C TYR A 112 -2.23 0.01 -2.04
N ILE A 113 -1.77 -1.07 -2.68
CA ILE A 113 -0.38 -1.49 -2.59
C ILE A 113 0.31 -0.97 -3.84
N HIS A 114 1.42 -0.28 -3.62
CA HIS A 114 2.30 0.17 -4.67
C HIS A 114 3.60 -0.60 -4.58
N VAL A 115 3.85 -1.41 -5.60
CA VAL A 115 5.10 -2.17 -5.73
C VAL A 115 5.94 -1.49 -6.82
N VAL A 116 7.13 -1.05 -6.44
CA VAL A 116 8.15 -0.56 -7.37
C VAL A 116 9.03 -1.75 -7.77
N VAL A 117 9.01 -2.11 -9.05
CA VAL A 117 9.87 -3.15 -9.64
C VAL A 117 10.78 -2.49 -10.66
N GLY A 118 12.03 -2.22 -10.28
CA GLY A 118 12.97 -1.43 -11.12
C GLY A 118 12.45 -0.01 -11.34
N ASP A 119 12.38 0.43 -12.59
CA ASP A 119 11.81 1.75 -12.96
C ASP A 119 10.27 1.73 -13.11
N LEU A 120 9.63 0.56 -12.95
CA LEU A 120 8.18 0.40 -13.09
C LEU A 120 7.50 0.49 -11.73
N ALA A 121 6.68 1.54 -11.57
CA ALA A 121 5.74 1.65 -10.45
C ALA A 121 4.43 0.93 -10.81
N LEU A 122 4.20 -0.24 -10.22
CA LEU A 122 2.95 -0.97 -10.35
C LEU A 122 2.05 -0.64 -9.15
N MET A 123 0.98 0.10 -9.41
CA MET A 123 -0.10 0.31 -8.44
C MET A 123 -1.15 -0.78 -8.61
N SER A 124 -1.25 -1.69 -7.64
CA SER A 124 -2.41 -2.55 -7.51
C SER A 124 -3.33 -1.95 -6.45
N ALA A 125 -4.59 -1.74 -6.80
CA ALA A 125 -5.59 -1.55 -5.76
C ALA A 125 -5.53 -2.76 -4.82
N LEU A 126 -5.47 -2.48 -3.52
CA LEU A 126 -5.90 -3.49 -2.55
C LEU A 126 -7.39 -3.73 -2.77
N GLU A 127 -7.90 -4.87 -2.30
CA GLU A 127 -9.33 -5.15 -2.37
C GLU A 127 -10.15 -3.89 -1.97
N PRO A 128 -11.25 -3.55 -2.67
CA PRO A 128 -11.96 -2.26 -2.56
C PRO A 128 -12.43 -1.85 -1.15
N ARG A 129 -12.28 -2.74 -0.15
CA ARG A 129 -12.71 -2.55 1.25
C ARG A 129 -11.64 -2.94 2.27
N MET A 130 -10.39 -3.20 1.85
CA MET A 130 -9.34 -3.55 2.78
C MET A 130 -9.06 -2.37 3.72
N THR A 131 -8.97 -2.61 5.02
CA THR A 131 -8.60 -1.62 6.04
C THR A 131 -7.11 -1.74 6.37
N PHE A 132 -6.53 -0.78 7.10
CA PHE A 132 -5.15 -0.90 7.60
C PHE A 132 -4.98 -2.17 8.44
N THR A 133 -5.91 -2.39 9.36
CA THR A 133 -5.91 -3.59 10.21
C THR A 133 -6.11 -4.85 9.38
N GLY A 134 -6.90 -4.79 8.30
CA GLY A 134 -7.07 -5.87 7.34
C GLY A 134 -5.77 -6.20 6.59
N TYR A 135 -5.02 -5.19 6.19
CA TYR A 135 -3.68 -5.37 5.59
C TYR A 135 -2.69 -6.02 6.58
N LEU A 136 -2.62 -5.54 7.82
CA LEU A 136 -1.78 -6.17 8.84
C LEU A 136 -2.18 -7.63 9.08
N ARG A 137 -3.49 -7.92 9.11
CA ARG A 137 -4.02 -9.27 9.27
C ARG A 137 -3.70 -10.15 8.05
N TYR A 138 -3.60 -9.57 6.85
CA TYR A 138 -3.12 -10.23 5.65
C TYR A 138 -1.63 -10.62 5.75
N LEU A 139 -0.77 -9.76 6.30
CA LEU A 139 0.66 -10.09 6.52
C LEU A 139 0.88 -11.29 7.46
N CYS A 140 -0.05 -11.50 8.39
CA CYS A 140 -0.02 -12.62 9.32
C CYS A 140 -0.51 -13.95 8.72
N ARG A 141 -1.01 -13.98 7.47
CA ARG A 141 -1.45 -15.22 6.84
C ARG A 141 -0.25 -16.07 6.44
N ASP A 142 -0.27 -17.35 6.81
CA ASP A 142 0.79 -18.35 6.54
C ASP A 142 0.96 -18.75 5.06
N THR A 143 0.23 -18.13 4.14
CA THR A 143 0.34 -18.42 2.71
C THR A 143 1.44 -17.56 2.05
N PRO A 144 2.53 -18.14 1.54
CA PRO A 144 3.45 -17.45 0.63
C PRO A 144 2.83 -17.18 -0.76
N ASN A 145 1.57 -17.57 -0.98
CA ASN A 145 0.85 -17.29 -2.21
C ASN A 145 -0.08 -16.08 -2.03
N PRO A 146 -0.14 -15.16 -3.02
CA PRO A 146 -1.15 -14.11 -3.05
C PRO A 146 -2.54 -14.73 -2.87
N SER A 147 -3.47 -13.99 -2.25
CA SER A 147 -4.82 -14.52 -2.05
C SER A 147 -5.40 -14.94 -3.40
N PRO A 148 -6.31 -15.93 -3.47
CA PRO A 148 -6.93 -16.31 -4.74
C PRO A 148 -7.66 -15.16 -5.47
N ALA A 149 -7.95 -14.06 -4.76
CA ALA A 149 -8.48 -12.83 -5.34
C ALA A 149 -7.37 -11.97 -5.96
N ASP A 150 -6.24 -11.81 -5.26
CA ASP A 150 -5.04 -11.13 -5.76
C ASP A 150 -4.44 -11.89 -6.95
N GLN A 151 -4.38 -13.22 -6.90
CA GLN A 151 -3.86 -14.03 -8.00
C GLN A 151 -4.71 -13.85 -9.27
N ARG A 152 -6.05 -13.79 -9.14
CA ARG A 152 -6.97 -13.53 -10.25
C ARG A 152 -6.87 -12.11 -10.80
N SER A 153 -6.67 -11.11 -9.96
CA SER A 153 -6.51 -9.72 -10.42
C SER A 153 -5.18 -9.55 -11.17
N TRP A 154 -4.11 -10.20 -10.70
CA TRP A 154 -2.80 -10.20 -11.35
C TRP A 154 -2.80 -10.97 -12.69
N GLU A 155 -3.46 -12.13 -12.75
CA GLU A 155 -3.64 -12.87 -14.00
C GLU A 155 -4.49 -12.10 -15.01
N GLY A 156 -5.58 -11.47 -14.57
CA GLY A 156 -6.43 -10.66 -15.44
C GLY A 156 -5.70 -9.44 -16.00
N MET A 157 -4.93 -8.74 -15.17
CA MET A 157 -4.20 -7.54 -15.55
C MET A 157 -2.99 -7.85 -16.45
N SER A 158 -2.26 -8.95 -16.19
CA SER A 158 -1.15 -9.39 -17.04
C SER A 158 -1.62 -9.87 -18.41
N LEU A 159 -2.76 -10.58 -18.48
CA LEU A 159 -3.37 -10.99 -19.75
C LEU A 159 -3.79 -9.77 -20.58
N ALA A 160 -4.48 -8.80 -19.96
CA ALA A 160 -4.90 -7.58 -20.64
C ALA A 160 -3.70 -6.79 -21.17
N LEU A 161 -2.64 -6.65 -20.36
CA LEU A 161 -1.42 -5.94 -20.75
C LEU A 161 -0.71 -6.64 -21.92
N MET A 162 -0.55 -7.97 -21.89
CA MET A 162 0.01 -8.72 -23.01
C MET A 162 -0.82 -8.51 -24.29
N LEU A 163 -2.14 -8.55 -24.19
CA LEU A 163 -3.01 -8.35 -25.34
C LEU A 163 -2.83 -6.95 -25.94
N TYR A 164 -2.77 -5.91 -25.11
CA TYR A 164 -2.51 -4.54 -25.55
C TYR A 164 -1.13 -4.38 -26.19
N LEU A 165 -0.10 -5.01 -25.65
CA LEU A 165 1.25 -4.96 -26.23
C LEU A 165 1.32 -5.67 -27.59
N ILE A 166 0.66 -6.82 -27.73
CA ILE A 166 0.60 -7.54 -29.01
C ILE A 166 -0.15 -6.71 -30.05
N ILE A 167 -1.34 -6.20 -29.70
CA ILE A 167 -2.15 -5.38 -30.62
C ILE A 167 -1.40 -4.09 -30.97
N GLY A 168 -0.90 -3.36 -29.97
CA GLY A 168 -0.17 -2.11 -30.15
C GLY A 168 1.10 -2.29 -30.98
N GLY A 169 1.89 -3.33 -30.70
CA GLY A 169 3.08 -3.68 -31.47
C GLY A 169 2.76 -4.03 -32.92
N THR A 170 1.70 -4.81 -33.16
CA THR A 170 1.25 -5.18 -34.50
C THR A 170 0.80 -3.95 -35.30
N LEU A 171 0.08 -3.03 -34.65
CA LEU A 171 -0.38 -1.79 -35.26
C LEU A 171 0.77 -0.86 -35.63
N MET A 172 1.74 -0.68 -34.73
CA MET A 172 2.94 0.12 -34.99
C MET A 172 3.76 -0.47 -36.14
N PHE A 173 3.90 -1.79 -36.19
CA PHE A 173 4.60 -2.48 -37.28
C PHE A 173 3.89 -2.31 -38.63
N LEU A 174 2.57 -2.45 -38.68
CA LEU A 174 1.78 -2.21 -39.89
C LEU A 174 1.88 -0.75 -40.36
N LEU A 175 1.80 0.21 -39.43
CA LEU A 175 2.00 1.63 -39.73
C LEU A 175 3.38 1.91 -40.31
N ALA A 176 4.44 1.28 -39.76
CA ALA A 176 5.79 1.43 -40.27
C ALA A 176 5.94 0.87 -41.70
N ILE A 177 5.31 -0.28 -42.00
CA ILE A 177 5.30 -0.85 -43.37
C ILE A 177 4.60 0.07 -44.35
N VAL A 178 3.42 0.59 -43.99
CA VAL A 178 2.66 1.51 -44.85
C VAL A 178 3.44 2.80 -45.06
N ALA A 179 4.02 3.37 -44.00
CA ALA A 179 4.84 4.57 -44.09
C ALA A 179 6.07 4.36 -44.99
N TYR A 180 6.74 3.20 -44.90
CA TYR A 180 7.86 2.85 -45.78
C TYR A 180 7.43 2.64 -47.24
N ALA A 181 6.26 2.06 -47.48
CA ALA A 181 5.75 1.82 -48.83
C ALA A 181 5.26 3.08 -49.55
N VAL A 182 4.95 4.15 -48.80
CA VAL A 182 4.49 5.44 -49.32
C VAL A 182 5.64 6.46 -49.46
N ALA A 183 6.78 6.23 -48.80
CA ALA A 183 8.01 7.02 -48.91
C ALA A 183 8.83 6.64 -50.16
#